data_AF-A0A925XLK3-F1
#
_entry.id   AF-A0A925XLK3-F1
#
_cell.length_a   1.000
_cell.length_b   1.000
_cell.length_c   1.000
_cell.angle_alpha   90.00
_cell.angle_beta   90.00
_cell.angle_gamma   90.00
#
_symmetry.space_group_name_H-M   'P 1'
#
loop_
_entity.id
_entity.type
_entity.pdbx_description
1 polymer ?
#
loop_
_entity_poly.entity_id
_entity_poly.type
_entity_poly.pdbx_seq_one_letter_code
_entity_poly.pdbx_strand_id
1 'polypeptide(L)'
;MNSLFVSVLLSSAILGADPVAPTVGSLDAAVESYEHLAIVLVEVRKTEDQVVKTIIAHHHQAAQEHLKAAQGGRDVLKHLEAAAAEVTNVANEGDKRVQAIRQRLAKAGSTHKTDADTKEDYLWIDSKEKKAVLAAAKSIAQLGDKATAEQVAAAAKSLDALYQKAIAPEQK
;
A
#
# COMPACT_ATOMS: atom_id res chain seq x y z
N MET A 1 43.68 -67.62 -24.02
CA MET A 1 44.35 -66.79 -25.03
C MET A 1 43.96 -65.35 -24.80
N ASN A 2 44.96 -64.54 -24.46
CA ASN A 2 44.86 -63.13 -24.09
C ASN A 2 44.31 -62.28 -25.24
N SER A 3 43.45 -61.32 -24.91
CA SER A 3 43.40 -60.06 -25.65
C SER A 3 43.24 -58.90 -24.69
N LEU A 4 44.21 -58.00 -24.80
CA LEU A 4 44.46 -56.84 -23.96
C LEU A 4 43.33 -55.82 -24.04
N PHE A 5 42.88 -55.33 -22.89
CA PHE A 5 42.22 -54.04 -22.77
C PHE A 5 43.29 -52.95 -22.74
N VAL A 6 43.32 -52.10 -23.76
CA VAL A 6 44.13 -50.87 -23.78
C VAL A 6 43.26 -49.74 -23.20
N SER A 7 43.58 -49.33 -21.97
CA SER A 7 43.06 -48.11 -21.35
C SER A 7 43.78 -46.90 -21.93
N VAL A 8 43.05 -45.99 -22.58
CA VAL A 8 43.55 -44.64 -22.90
C VAL A 8 43.08 -43.70 -21.79
N LEU A 9 44.00 -43.40 -20.87
CA LEU A 9 43.89 -42.31 -19.90
C LEU A 9 44.17 -40.99 -20.63
N LEU A 10 43.13 -40.23 -20.96
CA LEU A 10 43.30 -38.85 -21.43
C LEU A 10 43.44 -37.93 -20.21
N SER A 11 44.67 -37.81 -19.73
CA SER A 11 45.08 -36.78 -18.76
C SER A 11 45.20 -35.44 -19.49
N SER A 12 44.17 -34.61 -19.41
CA SER A 12 44.29 -33.20 -19.77
C SER A 12 44.72 -32.42 -18.53
N ALA A 13 46.00 -32.08 -18.48
CA ALA A 13 46.57 -31.16 -17.53
C ALA A 13 46.00 -29.74 -17.79
N ILE A 14 45.10 -29.28 -16.92
CA ILE A 14 44.81 -27.85 -16.78
C ILE A 14 45.90 -27.30 -15.86
N LEU A 15 47.02 -26.88 -16.47
CA LEU A 15 48.00 -26.04 -15.80
C LEU A 15 47.45 -24.61 -15.72
N GLY A 16 47.26 -24.11 -14.48
CA GLY A 16 47.65 -22.74 -14.14
C GLY A 16 46.69 -21.60 -14.43
N ALA A 17 45.38 -21.77 -14.19
CA ALA A 17 44.59 -20.64 -13.71
C ALA A 17 44.51 -20.78 -12.20
N ASP A 18 45.27 -19.98 -11.46
CA ASP A 18 45.04 -19.80 -10.03
C ASP A 18 43.55 -19.51 -9.83
N PRO A 19 42.86 -20.16 -8.87
CA PRO A 19 41.58 -19.63 -8.45
C PRO A 19 41.86 -18.24 -7.92
N VAL A 20 41.49 -17.20 -8.70
CA VAL A 20 41.36 -15.86 -8.17
C VAL A 20 40.29 -16.00 -7.10
N ALA A 21 40.75 -16.17 -5.85
CA ALA A 21 39.90 -16.06 -4.69
C ALA A 21 39.12 -14.76 -4.90
N PRO A 22 37.78 -14.75 -4.74
CA PRO A 22 37.05 -13.50 -4.79
C PRO A 22 37.76 -12.58 -3.80
N THR A 23 38.41 -11.53 -4.33
CA THR A 23 38.94 -10.47 -3.49
C THR A 23 37.74 -10.02 -2.70
N VAL A 24 37.70 -10.41 -1.43
CA VAL A 24 36.71 -9.95 -0.48
C VAL A 24 36.82 -8.44 -0.60
N GLY A 25 35.86 -7.81 -1.29
CA GLY A 25 35.76 -6.35 -1.29
C GLY A 25 35.87 -5.96 0.17
N SER A 26 36.69 -4.94 0.48
CA SER A 26 37.00 -4.64 1.87
C SER A 26 35.71 -4.61 2.68
N LEU A 27 35.77 -5.09 3.93
CA LEU A 27 34.61 -5.05 4.82
C LEU A 27 33.94 -3.66 4.78
N ASP A 28 34.73 -2.60 4.63
CA ASP A 28 34.28 -1.22 4.44
C ASP A 28 33.40 -1.03 3.19
N ALA A 29 33.79 -1.57 2.02
CA ALA A 29 32.98 -1.51 0.80
C ALA A 29 31.67 -2.29 0.94
N ALA A 30 31.68 -3.41 1.68
CA ALA A 30 30.46 -4.13 2.01
C ALA A 30 29.56 -3.32 2.96
N VAL A 31 30.13 -2.71 4.00
CA VAL A 31 29.40 -1.85 4.95
C VAL A 31 28.78 -0.64 4.25
N GLU A 32 29.52 0.04 3.38
CA GLU A 32 29.01 1.17 2.57
C GLU A 32 27.85 0.73 1.67
N SER A 33 27.95 -0.46 1.07
CA SER A 33 26.87 -1.04 0.27
C SER A 33 25.61 -1.34 1.11
N TYR A 34 25.79 -1.84 2.34
CA TYR A 34 24.69 -2.07 3.30
C TYR A 34 24.04 -0.76 3.77
N GLU A 35 24.84 0.27 4.01
CA GLU A 35 24.35 1.61 4.38
C GLU A 35 23.55 2.22 3.22
N HIS A 36 24.05 2.14 2.00
CA HIS A 36 23.32 2.61 0.82
C HIS A 36 22.00 1.84 0.63
N LEU A 37 22.01 0.51 0.82
CA LEU A 37 20.79 -0.30 0.79
C LEU A 37 19.77 0.16 1.86
N ALA A 38 20.23 0.45 3.08
CA ALA A 38 19.37 0.93 4.15
C ALA A 38 18.72 2.29 3.80
N ILE A 39 19.50 3.22 3.23
CA ILE A 39 18.99 4.52 2.77
C ILE A 39 17.90 4.34 1.71
N VAL A 40 18.16 3.52 0.69
CA VAL A 40 17.19 3.26 -0.39
C VAL A 40 15.89 2.68 0.17
N LEU A 41 15.98 1.72 1.10
CA LEU A 41 14.79 1.15 1.74
C LEU A 41 13.98 2.20 2.51
N VAL A 42 14.64 3.09 3.25
CA VAL A 42 13.96 4.17 3.97
C VAL A 42 13.26 5.14 3.02
N GLU A 43 13.90 5.54 1.91
CA GLU A 43 13.30 6.46 0.94
C GLU A 43 12.14 5.83 0.15
N VAL A 44 12.24 4.54 -0.19
CA VAL A 44 11.13 3.79 -0.80
C VAL A 44 9.93 3.76 0.16
N ARG A 45 10.16 3.53 1.45
CA ARG A 45 9.11 3.55 2.48
C ARG A 45 8.43 4.91 2.61
N LYS A 46 9.20 6.02 2.58
CA LYS A 46 8.63 7.37 2.55
C LYS A 46 7.80 7.63 1.30
N THR A 47 8.27 7.15 0.16
CA THR A 47 7.55 7.27 -1.11
C THR A 47 6.22 6.52 -1.07
N GLU A 48 6.22 5.29 -0.53
CA GLU A 48 4.99 4.51 -0.33
C GLU A 48 3.98 5.25 0.55
N ASP A 49 4.42 5.80 1.68
CA ASP A 49 3.59 6.61 2.59
C ASP A 49 2.95 7.81 1.87
N GLN A 50 3.71 8.54 1.06
CA GLN A 50 3.19 9.65 0.26
C GLN A 50 2.18 9.21 -0.81
N VAL A 51 2.44 8.08 -1.47
CA VAL A 51 1.54 7.53 -2.49
C VAL A 51 0.20 7.14 -1.86
N VAL A 52 0.21 6.42 -0.73
CA VAL A 52 -1.02 6.03 -0.03
C VAL A 52 -1.81 7.27 0.42
N LYS A 53 -1.15 8.25 1.05
CA LYS A 53 -1.79 9.53 1.42
C LYS A 53 -2.46 10.22 0.23
N THR A 54 -1.77 10.25 -0.91
CA THR A 54 -2.28 10.87 -2.14
C THR A 54 -3.52 10.15 -2.66
N ILE A 55 -3.53 8.82 -2.63
CA ILE A 55 -4.68 7.99 -3.05
C ILE A 55 -5.89 8.23 -2.13
N ILE A 56 -5.67 8.22 -0.82
CA ILE A 56 -6.74 8.46 0.17
C ILE A 56 -7.29 9.89 0.00
N ALA A 57 -6.41 10.89 -0.17
CA ALA A 57 -6.81 12.28 -0.42
C ALA A 57 -7.62 12.43 -1.71
N HIS A 58 -7.24 11.74 -2.78
CA HIS A 58 -7.96 11.74 -4.04
C HIS A 58 -9.40 11.21 -3.89
N HIS A 59 -9.57 10.05 -3.24
CA HIS A 59 -10.89 9.48 -2.99
C HIS A 59 -11.73 10.35 -2.04
N HIS A 60 -11.10 10.95 -1.02
CA HIS A 60 -11.80 11.90 -0.14
C HIS A 60 -12.31 13.11 -0.93
N GLN A 61 -11.48 13.71 -1.78
CA GLN A 61 -11.87 14.83 -2.63
C GLN A 61 -13.02 14.46 -3.57
N ALA A 62 -12.93 13.31 -4.26
CA ALA A 62 -13.99 12.83 -5.14
C ALA A 62 -15.33 12.61 -4.39
N ALA A 63 -15.28 12.06 -3.18
CA ALA A 63 -16.45 11.93 -2.32
C ALA A 63 -17.06 13.30 -1.98
N GLN A 64 -16.26 14.29 -1.62
CA GLN A 64 -16.70 15.65 -1.32
C GLN A 64 -17.34 16.33 -2.54
N GLU A 65 -16.77 16.16 -3.73
CA GLU A 65 -17.32 16.68 -4.98
C GLU A 65 -18.70 16.08 -5.30
N HIS A 66 -18.86 14.77 -5.09
CA HIS A 66 -20.15 14.10 -5.24
C HIS A 66 -21.18 14.57 -4.20
N LEU A 67 -20.81 14.72 -2.93
CA LEU A 67 -21.71 15.28 -1.91
C LEU A 67 -22.13 16.71 -2.26
N LYS A 68 -21.20 17.54 -2.74
CA LYS A 68 -21.51 18.89 -3.20
C LYS A 68 -22.46 18.90 -4.40
N ALA A 69 -22.30 17.96 -5.33
CA ALA A 69 -23.22 17.82 -6.46
C ALA A 69 -24.63 17.38 -6.01
N ALA A 70 -24.71 16.43 -5.06
CA ALA A 70 -25.97 15.99 -4.45
C ALA A 70 -26.69 17.12 -3.72
N GLN A 71 -25.97 18.01 -3.02
CA GLN A 71 -26.56 19.23 -2.42
C GLN A 71 -27.21 20.15 -3.45
N GLY A 72 -26.70 20.17 -4.69
CA GLY A 72 -27.27 20.94 -5.80
C GLY A 72 -28.57 20.36 -6.36
N GLY A 73 -29.04 19.20 -5.87
CA GLY A 73 -30.37 18.66 -6.14
C GLY A 73 -30.56 17.92 -7.47
N ARG A 74 -29.54 17.81 -8.33
CA ARG A 74 -29.58 16.99 -9.55
C ARG A 74 -28.95 15.64 -9.31
N ASP A 75 -29.58 14.57 -9.78
CA ASP A 75 -29.07 13.19 -9.68
C ASP A 75 -28.60 12.80 -8.26
N VAL A 76 -29.35 13.25 -7.24
CA VAL A 76 -28.98 13.14 -5.81
C VAL A 76 -28.58 11.71 -5.46
N LEU A 77 -29.43 10.73 -5.79
CA LEU A 77 -29.17 9.32 -5.50
C LEU A 77 -27.85 8.82 -6.12
N LYS A 78 -27.63 9.10 -7.41
CA LYS A 78 -26.42 8.70 -8.14
C LYS A 78 -25.17 9.31 -7.50
N HIS A 79 -25.23 10.59 -7.11
CA HIS A 79 -24.12 11.26 -6.46
C HIS A 79 -23.87 10.73 -5.05
N LEU A 80 -24.91 10.39 -4.28
CA LEU A 80 -24.74 9.76 -2.97
C LEU A 80 -24.15 8.35 -3.06
N GLU A 81 -24.58 7.55 -4.04
CA GLU A 81 -24.00 6.23 -4.31
C GLU A 81 -22.52 6.33 -4.71
N ALA A 82 -22.20 7.28 -5.59
CA ALA A 82 -20.81 7.55 -5.99
C ALA A 82 -19.96 8.04 -4.82
N ALA A 83 -20.48 8.97 -4.00
CA ALA A 83 -19.81 9.41 -2.78
C ALA A 83 -19.57 8.24 -1.81
N ALA A 84 -20.56 7.38 -1.58
CA ALA A 84 -20.39 6.21 -0.71
C ALA A 84 -19.34 5.22 -1.24
N ALA A 85 -19.27 5.02 -2.56
CA ALA A 85 -18.23 4.22 -3.19
C ALA A 85 -16.83 4.81 -2.95
N GLU A 86 -16.67 6.12 -3.10
CA GLU A 86 -15.40 6.80 -2.84
C GLU A 86 -15.00 6.78 -1.36
N VAL A 87 -15.95 6.96 -0.43
CA VAL A 87 -15.68 6.79 1.01
C VAL A 87 -15.28 5.35 1.34
N THR A 88 -15.87 4.37 0.65
CA THR A 88 -15.44 2.97 0.78
C THR A 88 -14.01 2.77 0.26
N ASN A 89 -13.62 3.46 -0.80
CA ASN A 89 -12.24 3.45 -1.29
C ASN A 89 -11.29 4.12 -0.29
N VAL A 90 -11.68 5.23 0.36
CA VAL A 90 -10.91 5.83 1.46
C VAL A 90 -10.65 4.79 2.56
N ALA A 91 -11.70 4.12 3.05
CA ALA A 91 -11.58 3.12 4.12
C ALA A 91 -10.72 1.91 3.75
N ASN A 92 -10.61 1.61 2.46
CA ASN A 92 -9.78 0.52 1.95
C ASN A 92 -8.43 1.01 1.39
N GLU A 93 -8.11 2.29 1.58
CA GLU A 93 -6.88 2.95 1.13
C GLU A 93 -6.65 2.88 -0.38
N GLY A 94 -7.74 2.87 -1.14
CA GLY A 94 -7.74 2.80 -2.59
C GLY A 94 -8.62 1.68 -3.13
N ASP A 95 -8.64 1.62 -4.47
CA ASP A 95 -9.38 0.62 -5.22
C ASP A 95 -8.67 -0.75 -5.23
N LYS A 96 -9.27 -1.72 -5.94
CA LYS A 96 -8.72 -3.08 -6.08
C LYS A 96 -7.30 -3.13 -6.65
N ARG A 97 -6.90 -2.16 -7.49
CA ARG A 97 -5.56 -2.13 -8.09
C ARG A 97 -4.53 -1.72 -7.05
N VAL A 98 -4.85 -0.75 -6.21
CA VAL A 98 -4.01 -0.32 -5.08
C VAL A 98 -3.84 -1.47 -4.08
N GLN A 99 -4.94 -2.16 -3.74
CA GLN A 99 -4.89 -3.34 -2.87
C GLN A 99 -3.98 -4.45 -3.44
N ALA A 100 -4.04 -4.70 -4.75
CA ALA A 100 -3.17 -5.68 -5.40
C ALA A 100 -1.68 -5.29 -5.39
N ILE A 101 -1.37 -3.98 -5.41
CA ILE A 101 0.00 -3.49 -5.23
C ILE A 101 0.47 -3.74 -3.79
N ARG A 102 -0.33 -3.36 -2.79
CA ARG A 102 0.00 -3.58 -1.37
C ARG A 102 0.22 -5.04 -1.03
N GLN A 103 -0.62 -5.95 -1.56
CA GLN A 103 -0.42 -7.39 -1.37
C GLN A 103 0.92 -7.89 -1.94
N ARG A 104 1.41 -7.30 -3.04
CA ARG A 104 2.74 -7.64 -3.59
C ARG A 104 3.86 -7.10 -2.72
N LEU A 105 3.71 -5.90 -2.17
CA LEU A 105 4.68 -5.30 -1.25
C LEU A 105 4.76 -6.07 0.08
N ALA A 106 3.61 -6.48 0.64
CA ALA A 106 3.53 -7.31 1.84
C ALA A 106 4.25 -8.66 1.64
N LYS A 107 4.00 -9.33 0.50
CA LYS A 107 4.69 -10.57 0.12
C LYS A 107 6.20 -10.41 -0.02
N ALA A 108 6.69 -9.19 -0.28
CA ALA A 108 8.11 -8.87 -0.35
C ALA A 108 8.74 -8.56 1.01
N GLY A 109 8.03 -8.78 2.13
CA GLY A 109 8.56 -8.62 3.49
C GLY A 109 8.76 -7.16 3.92
N SER A 110 8.18 -6.22 3.19
CA SER A 110 8.05 -4.85 3.65
C SER A 110 6.72 -4.83 4.45
N THR A 111 6.67 -4.27 5.66
CA THR A 111 5.44 -4.03 6.48
C THR A 111 5.67 -2.82 7.39
N HIS A 112 4.72 -1.87 7.47
CA HIS A 112 4.85 -0.61 8.24
C HIS A 112 4.26 -0.70 9.65
N LYS A 113 3.32 -1.62 9.92
CA LYS A 113 2.67 -1.82 11.23
C LYS A 113 2.47 -3.30 11.53
N THR A 114 2.66 -3.65 12.80
CA THR A 114 2.24 -4.92 13.41
C THR A 114 1.27 -4.57 14.52
N ASP A 115 -0.03 -4.66 14.26
CA ASP A 115 -1.05 -4.67 15.31
C ASP A 115 -1.53 -6.12 15.50
N ALA A 116 -1.70 -6.50 16.78
CA ALA A 116 -2.05 -7.85 17.21
C ALA A 116 -3.41 -8.30 16.63
N ASP A 117 -4.31 -7.36 16.36
CA ASP A 117 -5.65 -7.63 15.81
C ASP A 117 -5.70 -7.58 14.27
N THR A 118 -4.76 -6.89 13.62
CA THR A 118 -4.77 -6.68 12.16
C THR A 118 -3.80 -7.54 11.37
N LYS A 119 -2.99 -8.40 12.01
CA LYS A 119 -2.02 -9.31 11.36
C LYS A 119 -1.24 -8.63 10.22
N GLU A 120 -0.11 -7.98 10.51
CA GLU A 120 0.88 -7.59 9.50
C GLU A 120 0.32 -6.93 8.22
N ASP A 121 -0.81 -6.24 8.31
CA ASP A 121 -1.37 -5.53 7.17
C ASP A 121 -0.88 -4.09 7.21
N TYR A 122 -0.35 -3.66 6.07
CA TYR A 122 0.13 -2.32 5.76
C TYR A 122 -0.94 -1.21 5.81
N LEU A 123 -1.70 -1.12 6.90
CA LEU A 123 -2.84 -0.22 6.96
C LEU A 123 -2.40 1.11 7.55
N TRP A 124 -2.59 2.15 6.76
CA TRP A 124 -2.42 3.54 7.16
C TRP A 124 -3.59 3.99 8.03
N ILE A 125 -4.81 3.55 7.68
CA ILE A 125 -6.03 3.71 8.48
C ILE A 125 -6.18 2.51 9.39
N ASP A 126 -6.21 2.73 10.70
CA ASP A 126 -6.36 1.63 11.65
C ASP A 126 -7.74 0.95 11.55
N SER A 127 -7.89 -0.21 12.21
CA SER A 127 -9.16 -0.95 12.20
C SER A 127 -10.36 -0.19 12.77
N LYS A 128 -10.14 0.69 13.75
CA LYS A 128 -11.18 1.46 14.42
C LYS A 128 -11.65 2.60 13.52
N GLU A 129 -10.75 3.37 12.94
CA GLU A 129 -11.06 4.42 11.98
C GLU A 129 -11.64 3.84 10.69
N LYS A 130 -11.11 2.71 10.20
CA LYS A 130 -11.69 2.01 9.04
C LYS A 130 -13.16 1.67 9.25
N LYS A 131 -13.52 1.12 10.42
CA LYS A 131 -14.92 0.83 10.77
C LYS A 131 -15.78 2.10 10.77
N ALA A 132 -15.25 3.22 11.28
CA ALA A 132 -15.96 4.49 11.31
C ALA A 132 -16.18 5.07 9.89
N VAL A 133 -15.16 5.01 9.02
CA VAL A 133 -15.27 5.47 7.63
C VAL A 133 -16.24 4.60 6.84
N LEU A 134 -16.21 3.26 7.00
CA LEU A 134 -17.18 2.36 6.37
C LEU A 134 -18.62 2.60 6.87
N ALA A 135 -18.78 2.92 8.16
CA ALA A 135 -20.09 3.31 8.69
C ALA A 135 -20.59 4.60 8.04
N ALA A 136 -19.72 5.59 7.84
CA ALA A 136 -20.08 6.82 7.12
C ALA A 136 -20.47 6.56 5.66
N ALA A 137 -19.74 5.70 4.94
CA ALA A 137 -20.12 5.29 3.57
C ALA A 137 -21.54 4.72 3.54
N LYS A 138 -21.86 3.82 4.48
CA LYS A 138 -23.20 3.23 4.62
C LYS A 138 -24.25 4.31 4.92
N SER A 139 -23.98 5.23 5.83
CA SER A 139 -24.89 6.33 6.16
C SER A 139 -25.15 7.26 4.99
N ILE A 140 -24.13 7.58 4.18
CA ILE A 140 -24.26 8.40 2.96
C ILE A 140 -25.18 7.69 1.95
N ALA A 141 -24.95 6.40 1.71
CA ALA A 141 -25.79 5.61 0.79
C ALA A 141 -27.26 5.53 1.26
N GLN A 142 -27.49 5.56 2.58
CA GLN A 142 -28.84 5.49 3.17
C GLN A 142 -29.61 6.81 3.14
N LEU A 143 -28.99 7.93 2.80
CA LEU A 143 -29.70 9.21 2.67
C LEU A 143 -30.74 9.20 1.54
N GLY A 144 -30.51 8.42 0.49
CA GLY A 144 -31.48 8.19 -0.58
C GLY A 144 -31.75 9.41 -1.49
N ASP A 145 -32.73 9.25 -2.38
CA ASP A 145 -33.11 10.24 -3.40
C ASP A 145 -33.74 11.53 -2.84
N LYS A 146 -34.31 11.46 -1.63
CA LYS A 146 -34.97 12.58 -0.93
C LYS A 146 -34.08 13.27 0.10
N ALA A 147 -32.78 13.02 0.09
CA ALA A 147 -31.83 13.65 0.99
C ALA A 147 -31.92 15.18 0.87
N THR A 148 -32.05 15.88 2.01
CA THR A 148 -32.04 17.35 2.01
C THR A 148 -30.61 17.87 1.90
N ALA A 149 -30.45 19.10 1.41
CA ALA A 149 -29.13 19.73 1.31
C ALA A 149 -28.41 19.79 2.68
N GLU A 150 -29.15 19.97 3.77
CA GLU A 150 -28.62 19.97 5.14
C GLU A 150 -28.12 18.59 5.56
N GLN A 151 -28.84 17.52 5.22
CA GLN A 151 -28.40 16.14 5.50
C GLN A 151 -27.12 15.81 4.74
N VAL A 152 -27.03 16.21 3.47
CA VAL A 152 -25.83 16.01 2.65
C VAL A 152 -24.66 16.86 3.17
N ALA A 153 -24.92 18.10 3.62
CA ALA A 153 -23.90 18.95 4.25
C ALA A 153 -23.37 18.38 5.59
N ALA A 154 -24.27 17.83 6.42
CA ALA A 154 -23.88 17.16 7.65
C ALA A 154 -23.01 15.93 7.35
N ALA A 155 -23.36 15.15 6.32
CA ALA A 155 -22.56 14.01 5.88
C ALA A 155 -21.17 14.43 5.38
N ALA A 156 -21.07 15.49 4.57
CA ALA A 156 -19.80 16.04 4.08
C ALA A 156 -18.88 16.49 5.23
N LYS A 157 -19.44 17.18 6.23
CA LYS A 157 -18.70 17.62 7.42
C LYS A 157 -18.23 16.46 8.29
N SER A 158 -19.10 15.46 8.48
CA SER A 158 -18.76 14.24 9.23
C SER A 158 -17.65 13.45 8.54
N LEU A 159 -17.72 13.31 7.21
CA LEU A 159 -16.70 12.66 6.41
C LEU A 159 -15.34 13.35 6.54
N ASP A 160 -15.29 14.68 6.45
CA ASP A 160 -14.04 15.44 6.61
C ASP A 160 -13.43 15.20 8.00
N ALA A 161 -14.23 15.26 9.06
CA ALA A 161 -13.75 14.98 10.42
C ALA A 161 -13.20 13.54 10.57
N LEU A 162 -13.88 12.55 9.97
CA LEU A 162 -13.42 11.16 9.97
C LEU A 162 -12.14 10.98 9.15
N TYR A 163 -12.05 11.63 7.99
CA TYR A 163 -10.85 11.64 7.17
C TYR A 163 -9.66 12.20 7.95
N GLN A 164 -9.78 13.42 8.50
CA GLN A 164 -8.71 14.05 9.29
C GLN A 164 -8.23 13.18 10.44
N LYS A 165 -9.16 12.48 11.10
CA LYS A 165 -8.83 11.53 12.16
C LYS A 165 -8.10 10.29 11.63
N ALA A 166 -8.58 9.71 10.53
CA ALA A 166 -8.00 8.52 9.90
C ALA A 166 -6.60 8.76 9.33
N ILE A 167 -6.28 10.01 8.96
CA ILE A 167 -4.99 10.40 8.41
C ILE A 167 -4.05 11.07 9.43
N ALA A 168 -4.49 11.24 10.69
CA ALA A 168 -3.67 11.86 11.70
C ALA A 168 -2.48 10.94 12.06
N PRO A 169 -1.27 11.50 12.25
CA PRO A 169 -0.16 10.72 12.79
C PRO A 169 -0.53 10.17 14.16
N GLU A 170 -0.17 8.90 14.44
CA GLU A 170 -0.38 8.28 15.75
C GLU A 170 0.18 9.18 16.86
N GLN A 171 -0.66 9.52 17.83
CA GLN A 171 -0.20 10.07 19.10
C GLN A 171 0.46 8.92 19.86
N LYS A 172 1.79 8.85 19.77
CA LYS A 172 2.62 7.93 20.56
C LYS A 172 2.50 8.22 22.05
#